data_AF-T1AXG3-F1
#
_entry.id   AF-T1AXG3-F1
#
_cell.length_a   1.000
_cell.length_b   1.000
_cell.length_c   1.000
_cell.angle_alpha   90.00
_cell.angle_beta   90.00
_cell.angle_gamma   90.00
#
_symmetry.space_group_name_H-M   'P 1'
#
loop_
_entity.id
_entity.type
_entity.pdbx_description
1 polymer ?
#
loop_
_entity_poly.entity_id
_entity_poly.type
_entity_poly.pdbx_seq_one_letter_code
_entity_poly.pdbx_strand_id
1 'polypeptide(L)'
;GWPALHARLAALDAAAAQRIRPTDAQRIQRALEVIARSGEPLSVLQQRGGEALPWRVLKLALLPHDRAALRQRIAERFDAMLGAGFLDEVRRLRARGDLHAELPALRAVGYRQAWAYLRDATDFAEFRMHAIHASRQLAKRQLTWLRAEADIHALEPFAADLIARAAALVHDFPGATDRGSAAGLR
;
A
#
# COMPACT_ATOMS: atom_id res chain seq x y z
N GLY A 1 19.24 -3.80 19.95
CA GLY A 1 18.81 -3.15 18.69
C GLY A 1 18.26 -4.18 17.71
N TRP A 2 17.72 -3.75 16.57
CA TRP A 2 17.08 -4.64 15.58
C TRP A 2 17.90 -5.83 15.08
N PRO A 3 19.23 -5.72 14.86
CA PRO A 3 20.04 -6.87 14.48
C PRO A 3 19.99 -8.03 15.50
N ALA A 4 19.94 -7.71 16.80
CA ALA A 4 19.82 -8.74 17.84
C ALA A 4 18.43 -9.39 17.85
N LEU A 5 17.37 -8.63 17.55
CA LEU A 5 16.02 -9.18 17.39
C LEU A 5 15.90 -10.04 16.13
N HIS A 6 16.59 -9.68 15.04
CA HIS A 6 16.67 -10.51 13.85
C HIS A 6 17.42 -11.82 14.12
N ALA A 7 18.52 -11.79 14.85
CA ALA A 7 19.23 -13.00 15.29
C ALA A 7 18.34 -13.89 16.17
N ARG A 8 17.56 -13.29 17.09
CA ARG A 8 16.56 -14.03 17.88
C ARG A 8 15.49 -14.66 16.98
N LEU A 9 15.00 -13.93 15.98
CA LEU A 9 14.06 -14.48 15.00
C LEU A 9 14.69 -15.66 14.24
N ALA A 10 15.96 -15.57 13.83
CA ALA A 10 16.65 -16.66 13.14
C ALA A 10 16.78 -17.93 13.99
N ALA A 11 16.97 -17.79 15.30
CA ALA A 11 17.02 -18.92 16.22
C ALA A 11 15.65 -19.61 16.40
N LEU A 12 14.54 -18.86 16.29
CA LEU A 12 13.18 -19.38 16.47
C LEU A 12 12.52 -19.83 15.16
N ASP A 13 12.87 -19.17 14.05
CA ASP A 13 12.29 -19.37 12.73
C ASP A 13 13.26 -18.92 11.63
N ALA A 14 14.20 -19.80 11.28
CA ALA A 14 15.21 -19.53 10.26
C ALA A 14 14.61 -19.18 8.89
N ALA A 15 13.49 -19.81 8.52
CA ALA A 15 12.82 -19.58 7.24
C ALA A 15 12.16 -18.18 7.17
N ALA A 16 11.58 -17.69 8.27
CA ALA A 16 11.11 -16.31 8.33
C ALA A 16 12.28 -15.31 8.33
N ALA A 17 13.36 -15.59 9.07
CA ALA A 17 14.53 -14.72 9.15
C ALA A 17 15.26 -14.54 7.81
N GLN A 18 15.27 -15.56 6.94
CA GLN A 18 15.82 -15.46 5.57
C GLN A 18 15.01 -14.50 4.69
N ARG A 19 13.69 -14.44 4.87
CA ARG A 19 12.78 -13.59 4.08
C ARG A 19 12.70 -12.15 4.60
N ILE A 20 12.84 -11.97 5.91
CA ILE A 20 12.71 -10.67 6.58
C ILE A 20 14.09 -10.04 6.70
N ARG A 21 14.26 -8.84 6.11
CA ARG A 21 15.54 -8.12 6.18
C ARG A 21 15.82 -7.67 7.62
N PRO A 22 17.10 -7.65 8.07
CA PRO A 22 17.46 -7.19 9.41
C PRO A 22 17.06 -5.75 9.74
N THR A 23 16.84 -4.93 8.72
CA THR A 23 16.40 -3.53 8.83
C THR A 23 14.88 -3.37 8.87
N ASP A 24 14.10 -4.44 8.64
CA ASP A 24 12.64 -4.40 8.66
C ASP A 24 12.10 -4.61 10.08
N ALA A 25 12.26 -3.56 10.89
CA ALA A 25 11.81 -3.49 12.27
C ALA A 25 10.38 -4.02 12.48
N GLN A 26 9.45 -3.59 11.62
CA GLN A 26 8.04 -3.93 11.73
C GLN A 26 7.80 -5.42 11.52
N ARG A 27 8.41 -6.01 10.48
CA ARG A 27 8.26 -7.45 10.21
C ARG A 27 8.95 -8.32 11.24
N ILE A 28 10.14 -7.92 11.73
CA ILE A 28 10.85 -8.63 12.79
C ILE A 28 10.00 -8.66 14.07
N GLN A 29 9.50 -7.50 14.50
CA GLN A 29 8.65 -7.40 15.68
C GLN A 29 7.40 -8.26 15.53
N ARG A 30 6.71 -8.17 14.39
CA ARG A 30 5.48 -8.93 14.17
C ARG A 30 5.73 -10.44 14.17
N ALA A 31 6.82 -10.90 13.56
CA ALA A 31 7.16 -12.32 13.56
C ALA A 31 7.42 -12.84 14.96
N LEU A 32 8.23 -12.12 15.76
CA LEU A 32 8.49 -12.48 17.15
C LEU A 32 7.23 -12.42 18.01
N GLU A 33 6.34 -11.45 17.80
CA GLU A 33 5.05 -11.35 18.50
C GLU A 33 4.16 -12.58 18.21
N VAL A 34 4.05 -12.97 16.94
CA VAL A 34 3.26 -14.15 16.55
C VAL A 34 3.83 -15.41 17.19
N ILE A 35 5.15 -15.60 17.15
CA ILE A 35 5.82 -16.75 17.77
C ILE A 35 5.57 -16.75 19.29
N ALA A 36 5.71 -15.61 19.96
CA ALA A 36 5.49 -15.51 21.40
C ALA A 36 4.04 -15.78 21.81
N ARG A 37 3.05 -15.41 20.98
CA ARG A 37 1.62 -15.60 21.28
C ARG A 37 1.11 -17.00 20.93
N SER A 38 1.62 -17.59 19.84
CA SER A 38 1.15 -18.89 19.35
C SER A 38 1.99 -20.07 19.84
N GLY A 39 3.26 -19.83 20.21
CA GLY A 39 4.25 -20.89 20.45
C GLY A 39 4.80 -21.55 19.18
N GLU A 40 4.34 -21.13 17.99
CA GLU A 40 4.72 -21.74 16.71
C GLU A 40 5.54 -20.79 15.82
N PRO A 41 6.48 -21.30 15.00
CA PRO A 41 7.17 -20.50 13.99
C PRO A 41 6.19 -19.83 13.01
N LEU A 42 6.46 -18.57 12.66
CA LEU A 42 5.63 -17.82 11.70
C LEU A 42 5.59 -18.51 10.33
N SER A 43 6.71 -19.10 9.90
CA SER A 43 6.82 -19.84 8.64
C SER A 43 5.86 -21.04 8.58
N VAL A 44 5.70 -21.77 9.69
CA VAL A 44 4.76 -22.89 9.80
C VAL A 44 3.32 -22.39 9.74
N LEU A 45 2.98 -21.34 10.49
CA LEU A 45 1.64 -20.77 10.46
C LEU A 45 1.26 -20.24 9.08
N GLN A 46 2.20 -19.66 8.34
CA GLN A 46 1.97 -19.17 6.97
C GLN A 46 1.74 -20.31 5.97
N GLN A 47 2.31 -21.49 6.18
CA GLN A 47 2.09 -22.66 5.32
C GLN A 47 0.68 -23.24 5.46
N ARG A 48 0.04 -23.08 6.63
CA ARG A 48 -1.35 -23.52 6.85
C ARG A 48 -2.35 -22.73 5.99
N GLY A 49 -1.93 -21.59 5.44
CA GLY A 49 -2.78 -20.73 4.61
C GLY A 49 -3.90 -20.06 5.41
N GLY A 50 -4.59 -19.13 4.76
CA GLY A 50 -5.91 -18.67 5.19
C GLY A 50 -6.99 -19.42 4.42
N GLU A 51 -8.23 -19.35 4.89
CA GLU A 51 -9.37 -19.79 4.08
C GLU A 51 -9.38 -19.01 2.76
N ALA A 52 -9.48 -19.74 1.65
CA ALA A 52 -9.67 -19.13 0.35
C ALA A 52 -11.00 -18.36 0.35
N LEU A 53 -11.05 -17.20 -0.31
CA LEU A 53 -12.31 -16.49 -0.50
C LEU A 53 -13.31 -17.45 -1.20
N PRO A 54 -14.50 -17.73 -0.63
CA PRO A 54 -15.50 -18.61 -1.24
C PRO A 54 -16.23 -17.96 -2.43
N TRP A 55 -15.57 -17.04 -3.13
CA TRP A 55 -16.11 -16.30 -4.26
C TRP A 55 -15.12 -16.28 -5.41
N ARG A 56 -15.64 -16.37 -6.64
CA ARG A 56 -14.91 -16.02 -7.84
C ARG A 56 -14.69 -14.51 -7.87
N VAL A 57 -13.44 -14.09 -8.04
CA VAL A 57 -13.06 -12.67 -8.02
C VAL A 57 -12.61 -12.22 -9.40
N LEU A 58 -13.27 -11.19 -9.94
CA LEU A 58 -12.79 -10.44 -11.10
C LEU A 58 -11.87 -9.32 -10.61
N LYS A 59 -10.56 -9.42 -10.86
CA LYS A 59 -9.61 -8.36 -10.49
C LYS A 59 -9.42 -7.41 -11.66
N LEU A 60 -9.85 -6.16 -11.48
CA LEU A 60 -9.60 -5.08 -12.44
C LEU A 60 -8.60 -4.08 -11.84
N ALA A 61 -7.57 -3.70 -12.61
CA ALA A 61 -6.62 -2.68 -12.17
C ALA A 61 -6.41 -1.58 -13.21
N LEU A 62 -6.44 -0.34 -12.73
CA LEU A 62 -6.06 0.83 -13.50
C LEU A 62 -4.53 0.94 -13.54
N LEU A 63 -3.93 0.58 -14.66
CA LEU A 63 -2.49 0.58 -14.88
C LEU A 63 -2.12 1.58 -15.98
N PRO A 64 -1.79 2.84 -15.63
CA PRO A 64 -1.40 3.85 -16.62
C PRO A 64 -0.06 3.49 -17.25
N HIS A 65 -0.02 3.44 -18.57
CA HIS A 65 1.21 3.30 -19.35
C HIS A 65 2.05 4.57 -19.23
N ASP A 66 1.42 5.75 -19.35
CA ASP A 66 2.11 7.03 -19.19
C ASP A 66 2.27 7.41 -17.70
N ARG A 67 3.51 7.25 -17.21
CA ARG A 67 3.89 7.63 -15.85
C ARG A 67 3.96 9.15 -15.66
N ALA A 68 4.22 9.92 -16.72
CA ALA A 68 4.26 11.37 -16.66
C ALA A 68 2.85 11.93 -16.44
N ALA A 69 1.86 11.50 -17.23
CA ALA A 69 0.46 11.86 -17.03
C ALA A 69 -0.03 11.56 -15.61
N LEU A 70 0.31 10.39 -15.05
CA LEU A 70 -0.04 10.07 -13.65
C LEU A 70 0.60 11.05 -12.65
N ARG A 71 1.89 11.36 -12.82
CA ARG A 71 2.63 12.28 -11.94
C ARG A 71 2.08 13.71 -11.99
N GLN A 72 1.59 14.11 -13.16
CA GLN A 72 0.95 15.40 -13.39
C GLN A 72 -0.40 15.46 -12.67
N ARG A 73 -1.28 14.47 -12.89
CA ARG A 73 -2.57 14.38 -12.18
C ARG A 73 -2.43 14.30 -10.66
N ILE A 74 -1.38 13.64 -10.14
CA ILE A 74 -1.09 13.63 -8.70
C ILE A 74 -0.80 15.05 -8.18
N ALA A 75 -0.04 15.86 -8.94
CA ALA A 75 0.26 17.23 -8.55
C ALA A 75 -1.00 18.11 -8.60
N GLU A 76 -1.73 18.07 -9.72
CA GLU A 76 -2.99 18.82 -9.90
C GLU A 76 -4.01 18.48 -8.82
N ARG A 77 -4.17 17.19 -8.50
CA ARG A 77 -5.07 16.74 -7.43
C ARG A 77 -4.63 17.30 -6.07
N PHE A 78 -3.34 17.30 -5.79
CA PHE A 78 -2.84 17.84 -4.51
C PHE A 78 -3.08 19.35 -4.40
N ASP A 79 -2.89 20.08 -5.50
CA ASP A 79 -3.20 21.51 -5.55
C ASP A 79 -4.69 21.78 -5.37
N ALA A 80 -5.54 20.97 -5.99
CA ALA A 80 -6.99 21.03 -5.77
C ALA A 80 -7.36 20.74 -4.31
N MET A 81 -6.70 19.76 -3.66
CA MET A 81 -6.89 19.50 -2.22
C MET A 81 -6.52 20.71 -1.37
N LEU A 82 -5.41 21.38 -1.69
CA LEU A 82 -5.00 22.62 -1.00
C LEU A 82 -6.06 23.72 -1.18
N GLY A 83 -6.53 23.93 -2.41
CA GLY A 83 -7.61 24.88 -2.71
C GLY A 83 -8.94 24.55 -2.02
N ALA A 84 -9.19 23.28 -1.73
CA ALA A 84 -10.36 22.79 -1.01
C ALA A 84 -10.21 22.82 0.53
N GLY A 85 -9.16 23.44 1.08
CA GLY A 85 -9.00 23.61 2.53
C GLY A 85 -8.33 22.45 3.24
N PHE A 86 -7.51 21.64 2.54
CA PHE A 86 -6.76 20.53 3.15
C PHE A 86 -5.92 20.97 4.36
N LEU A 87 -5.25 22.12 4.30
CA LEU A 87 -4.46 22.63 5.45
C LEU A 87 -5.35 22.97 6.65
N ASP A 88 -6.56 23.48 6.42
CA ASP A 88 -7.49 23.80 7.51
C ASP A 88 -8.01 22.54 8.19
N GLU A 89 -8.25 21.47 7.43
CA GLU A 89 -8.54 20.16 8.00
C GLU A 89 -7.42 19.68 8.92
N VAL A 90 -6.16 19.76 8.47
CA VAL A 90 -5.01 19.33 9.29
C VAL A 90 -4.84 20.22 10.52
N ARG A 91 -5.09 21.54 10.42
CA ARG A 91 -5.12 22.44 11.58
C ARG A 91 -6.18 22.01 12.61
N ARG A 92 -7.39 21.67 12.17
CA ARG A 92 -8.46 21.16 13.05
C ARG A 92 -8.04 19.84 13.74
N LEU A 93 -7.42 18.93 13.00
CA LEU A 93 -6.91 17.68 13.58
C LEU A 93 -5.84 17.93 14.65
N ARG A 94 -4.92 18.87 14.43
CA ARG A 94 -3.91 19.26 15.42
C ARG A 94 -4.53 19.89 16.66
N ALA A 95 -5.54 20.74 16.48
CA ALA A 95 -6.21 21.45 17.57
C ALA A 95 -6.92 20.50 18.56
N ARG A 96 -7.21 19.26 18.18
CA ARG A 96 -7.80 18.26 19.09
C ARG A 96 -6.89 17.90 20.28
N GLY A 97 -5.57 18.01 20.12
CA GLY A 97 -4.60 17.74 21.19
C GLY A 97 -4.34 16.26 21.51
N ASP A 98 -5.18 15.33 21.04
CA ASP A 98 -5.06 13.89 21.27
C ASP A 98 -4.29 13.13 20.16
N LEU A 99 -3.90 13.83 19.10
CA LEU A 99 -3.25 13.23 17.93
C LEU A 99 -1.75 13.59 17.86
N HIS A 100 -0.91 12.62 17.49
CA HIS A 100 0.52 12.81 17.27
C HIS A 100 1.01 12.15 15.97
N ALA A 101 2.12 12.65 15.43
CA ALA A 101 2.61 12.33 14.08
C ALA A 101 2.89 10.83 13.82
N GLU A 102 3.14 10.04 14.88
CA GLU A 102 3.39 8.60 14.77
C GLU A 102 2.12 7.75 14.59
N LEU A 103 0.92 8.33 14.77
CA LEU A 103 -0.33 7.60 14.57
C LEU A 103 -0.50 7.19 13.09
N PRO A 104 -1.02 5.99 12.80
CA PRO A 104 -1.22 5.51 11.42
C PRO A 104 -2.01 6.49 10.54
N ALA A 105 -3.05 7.11 11.10
CA ALA A 105 -3.85 8.11 10.39
C ALA A 105 -3.03 9.33 9.96
N LEU A 106 -2.13 9.82 10.82
CA LEU A 106 -1.28 10.99 10.54
C LEU A 106 -0.03 10.66 9.73
N ARG A 107 0.31 9.38 9.60
CA ARG A 107 1.31 8.89 8.66
C ARG A 107 0.80 8.76 7.22
N ALA A 108 -0.49 9.02 6.98
CA ALA A 108 -1.03 9.09 5.63
C ALA A 108 -0.28 10.12 4.79
N VAL A 109 -0.17 9.84 3.49
CA VAL A 109 0.49 10.74 2.53
C VAL A 109 -0.27 12.06 2.46
N GLY A 110 0.46 13.18 2.47
CA GLY A 110 -0.11 14.52 2.58
C GLY A 110 -0.16 14.96 4.05
N TYR A 111 -0.84 14.20 4.91
CA TYR A 111 -1.02 14.55 6.33
C TYR A 111 0.31 14.66 7.06
N ARG A 112 1.23 13.69 6.87
CA ARG A 112 2.55 13.74 7.51
C ARG A 112 3.33 15.00 7.13
N GLN A 113 3.25 15.40 5.86
CA GLN A 113 3.95 16.59 5.36
C GLN A 113 3.27 17.87 5.86
N ALA A 114 1.94 17.93 5.84
CA ALA A 114 1.19 19.08 6.36
C ALA A 114 1.39 19.26 7.87
N TRP A 115 1.49 18.15 8.62
CA TRP A 115 1.77 18.19 10.05
C TRP A 115 3.15 18.76 10.38
N ALA A 116 4.15 18.47 9.55
CA ALA A 116 5.50 19.03 9.67
C ALA A 116 5.52 20.52 9.29
N TYR A 117 4.86 20.89 8.19
CA TYR A 117 4.68 22.28 7.77
C TYR A 117 4.01 23.14 8.86
N LEU A 118 2.92 22.64 9.46
CA LEU A 118 2.21 23.33 10.55
C LEU A 118 2.97 23.32 11.90
N ARG A 119 4.20 22.81 11.93
CA ARG A 119 5.17 22.95 13.04
C ARG A 119 6.35 23.85 12.65
N ASP A 120 6.25 24.56 11.54
CA ASP A 120 7.29 25.43 10.99
C ASP A 120 8.60 24.68 10.68
N ALA A 121 8.50 23.37 10.39
CA ALA A 121 9.67 22.55 10.07
C ALA A 121 10.12 22.65 8.60
N THR A 122 9.26 23.17 7.72
CA THR A 122 9.49 23.36 6.28
C THR A 122 8.71 24.59 5.80
N ASP A 123 9.12 25.22 4.70
CA ASP A 123 8.29 26.23 4.05
C ASP A 123 7.13 25.59 3.23
N PHE A 124 6.24 26.41 2.69
CA PHE A 124 5.07 25.93 1.93
C PHE A 124 5.46 25.24 0.61
N ALA A 125 6.49 25.74 -0.08
CA ALA A 125 6.91 25.19 -1.36
C ALA A 125 7.54 23.80 -1.18
N GLU A 126 8.40 23.68 -0.16
CA GLU A 126 9.01 22.42 0.26
C GLU A 126 7.96 21.42 0.74
N PHE A 127 7.03 21.85 1.59
CA PHE A 127 5.88 21.04 2.02
C PHE A 127 5.12 20.43 0.83
N ARG A 128 4.71 21.29 -0.11
CA ARG A 128 3.95 20.90 -1.29
C ARG A 128 4.74 19.89 -2.13
N MET A 129 6.02 20.19 -2.39
CA MET A 129 6.91 19.31 -3.15
C MET A 129 7.06 17.94 -2.48
N HIS A 130 7.28 17.91 -1.17
CA HIS A 130 7.38 16.67 -0.39
C HIS A 130 6.09 15.85 -0.40
N ALA A 131 4.93 16.49 -0.30
CA ALA A 131 3.64 15.80 -0.32
C ALA A 131 3.35 15.16 -1.70
N ILE A 132 3.63 15.89 -2.77
CA ILE A 132 3.53 15.38 -4.16
C ILE A 132 4.50 14.22 -4.37
N HIS A 133 5.76 14.36 -3.93
CA HIS A 133 6.75 13.30 -4.04
C HIS A 133 6.33 12.04 -3.27
N ALA A 134 5.86 12.19 -2.03
CA ALA A 134 5.35 11.09 -1.22
C ALA A 134 4.16 10.37 -1.90
N SER A 135 3.26 11.12 -2.54
CA SER A 135 2.14 10.58 -3.33
C SER A 135 2.62 9.80 -4.55
N ARG A 136 3.64 10.29 -5.26
CA ARG A 136 4.26 9.58 -6.38
C ARG A 136 4.93 8.28 -5.93
N GLN A 137 5.61 8.28 -4.78
CA GLN A 137 6.22 7.06 -4.23
C GLN A 137 5.17 6.03 -3.79
N LEU A 138 4.04 6.48 -3.22
CA LEU A 138 2.91 5.60 -2.92
C LEU A 138 2.35 4.98 -4.20
N ALA A 139 2.06 5.79 -5.21
CA ALA A 139 1.55 5.31 -6.50
C ALA A 139 2.53 4.32 -7.15
N LYS A 140 3.83 4.61 -7.14
CA LYS A 140 4.87 3.69 -7.64
C LYS A 140 4.80 2.34 -6.92
N ARG A 141 4.71 2.31 -5.59
CA ARG A 141 4.61 1.06 -4.83
C ARG A 141 3.32 0.29 -5.13
N GLN A 142 2.18 0.98 -5.23
CA GLN A 142 0.91 0.36 -5.62
C GLN A 142 1.01 -0.28 -7.01
N LEU A 143 1.61 0.42 -7.96
CA LEU A 143 1.81 -0.08 -9.32
C LEU A 143 2.79 -1.25 -9.38
N THR A 144 3.84 -1.25 -8.56
CA THR A 144 4.74 -2.41 -8.43
C THR A 144 3.97 -3.62 -7.89
N TRP A 145 3.11 -3.43 -6.90
CA TRP A 145 2.28 -4.51 -6.35
C TRP A 145 1.29 -5.05 -7.37
N LEU A 146 0.51 -4.18 -8.02
CA LEU A 146 -0.49 -4.57 -9.01
C LEU A 146 0.10 -5.29 -10.22
N ARG A 147 1.34 -4.99 -10.61
CA ARG A 147 2.03 -5.68 -11.70
C ARG A 147 2.46 -7.10 -11.37
N ALA A 148 2.62 -7.41 -10.08
CA ALA A 148 2.96 -8.74 -9.60
C ALA A 148 1.71 -9.56 -9.25
N GLU A 149 0.53 -8.95 -9.27
CA GLU A 149 -0.73 -9.60 -8.93
C GLU A 149 -1.19 -10.51 -10.07
N ALA A 150 -1.44 -11.78 -9.75
CA ALA A 150 -1.96 -12.75 -10.71
C ALA A 150 -3.44 -12.51 -11.03
N ASP A 151 -3.84 -12.91 -12.23
CA ASP A 151 -5.23 -12.90 -12.70
C ASP A 151 -5.88 -11.51 -12.71
N ILE A 152 -5.07 -10.48 -12.98
CA ILE A 152 -5.53 -9.09 -13.04
C ILE A 152 -5.78 -8.63 -14.47
N HIS A 153 -6.95 -8.07 -14.73
CA HIS A 153 -7.23 -7.38 -15.99
C HIS A 153 -6.74 -5.95 -15.90
N ALA A 154 -5.66 -5.67 -16.63
CA ALA A 154 -5.09 -4.34 -16.76
C ALA A 154 -5.94 -3.44 -17.67
N LEU A 155 -6.33 -2.28 -17.15
CA LEU A 155 -7.08 -1.26 -17.85
C LEU A 155 -6.27 0.04 -17.89
N GLU A 156 -6.22 0.71 -19.04
CA GLU A 156 -5.57 2.01 -19.16
C GLU A 156 -6.53 3.10 -18.65
N PRO A 157 -6.24 3.75 -17.51
CA PRO A 157 -7.14 4.74 -16.91
C PRO A 157 -7.42 5.96 -17.79
N PHE A 158 -6.55 6.26 -18.76
CA PHE A 158 -6.72 7.42 -19.65
C PHE A 158 -7.31 7.07 -21.01
N ALA A 159 -7.69 5.81 -21.23
CA ALA A 159 -8.34 5.39 -22.46
C ALA A 159 -9.80 5.85 -22.49
N ALA A 160 -10.25 6.37 -23.63
CA ALA A 160 -11.63 6.84 -23.81
C ALA A 160 -12.67 5.70 -23.66
N ASP A 161 -12.26 4.47 -23.94
CA ASP A 161 -13.09 3.27 -23.86
C ASP A 161 -12.98 2.52 -22.52
N LEU A 162 -12.31 3.10 -21.51
CA LEU A 162 -12.08 2.47 -20.20
C LEU A 162 -13.34 1.84 -19.62
N ILE A 163 -14.42 2.62 -19.56
CA ILE A 163 -15.70 2.20 -18.98
C ILE A 163 -16.31 1.05 -19.79
N ALA A 164 -16.30 1.16 -21.12
CA ALA A 164 -16.83 0.11 -22.00
C ALA A 164 -16.05 -1.20 -21.83
N ARG A 165 -14.71 -1.14 -21.77
CA ARG A 165 -13.86 -2.31 -21.53
C ARG A 165 -14.07 -2.93 -20.15
N ALA A 166 -14.19 -2.11 -19.10
CA ALA A 166 -14.49 -2.60 -17.76
C ALA A 166 -15.87 -3.26 -17.71
N ALA A 167 -16.88 -2.65 -18.32
CA ALA A 167 -18.23 -3.19 -18.38
C ALA A 167 -18.30 -4.54 -19.13
N ALA A 168 -17.58 -4.68 -20.24
CA ALA A 168 -17.49 -5.94 -20.98
C ALA A 168 -16.90 -7.06 -20.10
N LEU A 169 -15.80 -6.78 -19.38
CA LEU A 169 -15.21 -7.75 -18.45
C LEU A 169 -16.17 -8.18 -17.34
N VAL A 170 -16.94 -7.23 -16.79
CA VAL A 170 -17.95 -7.52 -15.76
C VAL A 170 -19.11 -8.34 -16.34
N HIS A 171 -19.56 -8.02 -17.55
CA HIS A 171 -20.65 -8.73 -18.22
C HIS A 171 -20.26 -10.18 -18.57
N ASP A 172 -19.04 -10.39 -19.04
CA ASP A 172 -18.57 -11.71 -19.48
C ASP A 172 -18.10 -12.58 -18.31
N PHE A 173 -17.80 -11.97 -17.16
CA PHE A 173 -17.27 -12.68 -16.01
C PHE A 173 -18.15 -13.85 -15.57
N PRO A 174 -19.49 -13.75 -15.41
CA PRO A 174 -20.33 -14.89 -15.00
C PRO A 174 -20.26 -16.08 -15.97
N GLY A 175 -20.19 -15.81 -17.28
CA GLY A 175 -20.24 -16.82 -18.35
C GLY A 175 -18.88 -17.41 -18.75
N ALA A 176 -17.76 -16.81 -18.32
CA ALA A 176 -16.45 -17.38 -18.53
C ALA A 176 -16.30 -18.67 -17.70
N THR A 177 -16.25 -19.83 -18.37
CA THR A 177 -15.77 -21.08 -17.78
C THR A 177 -14.32 -20.89 -17.34
N ASP A 178 -14.01 -21.40 -16.15
CA ASP A 178 -12.71 -21.27 -15.50
C ASP A 178 -11.60 -21.65 -16.48
N ARG A 179 -10.92 -20.66 -17.06
CA ARG A 179 -9.69 -20.90 -17.82
C ARG A 179 -8.61 -21.17 -16.79
N GLY A 180 -8.61 -22.43 -16.32
CA GLY A 180 -7.63 -23.08 -15.48
C GLY A 180 -6.71 -22.16 -14.70
N SER A 181 -6.99 -21.99 -13.40
CA SER A 181 -5.93 -21.97 -12.40
C SER A 181 -5.27 -23.35 -12.37
N ALA A 182 -4.50 -23.65 -13.42
CA ALA A 182 -3.55 -24.73 -13.48
C ALA A 182 -2.16 -24.09 -13.47
N ALA A 183 -1.79 -23.49 -12.32
CA ALA A 183 -0.43 -23.05 -12.06
C ALA A 183 -0.15 -23.09 -10.55
N GLY A 184 0.18 -24.30 -10.08
CA GLY A 184 1.24 -24.50 -9.09
C GLY A 184 0.92 -24.23 -7.62
N LEU A 185 0.20 -25.15 -6.96
CA LEU A 185 0.73 -25.66 -5.69
C LEU A 185 1.89 -26.61 -6.01
N ARG A 186 3.12 -26.09 -5.95
CA ARG A 186 4.33 -26.83 -5.53
C ARG A 186 5.25 -25.86 -4.81
#